data_AF-A0A7Y4QPX6-F1
#
_entry.id   AF-A0A7Y4QPX6-F1
#
_cell.length_a   1.000
_cell.length_b   1.000
_cell.length_c   1.000
_cell.angle_alpha   90.00
_cell.angle_beta   90.00
_cell.angle_gamma   90.00
#
_symmetry.space_group_name_H-M   'P 1'
#
loop_
_entity.id
_entity.type
_entity.pdbx_description
1 polymer ?
#
loop_
_entity_poly.entity_id
_entity_poly.type
_entity_poly.pdbx_seq_one_letter_code
_entity_poly.pdbx_strand_id
1 'polypeptide(L)'
;MRIKLNLSVLILIIFSINVFSQGGLNDKNSQTQNNPIKSYDLNMNTPKMELQNFDILKQIEPSANSSTIYNDQLLEGPIDADKYIVGPNDIFSLGIWGVVNTPMPLSVSPEGSLIIPSVGEVAVSGLTLSEAKSRVIAAVKKRFISAEITLTLVSPRRFIVTVTGVGQGSYPTSAIMRASSIIAFIFSDSLSLMKSGTSPSERYSFSFRNIKLKRKNGEIQRIDLYEYYATQDERFNPFLREGDVITLQKYDWDGKFIAIQGAVQFPGVFEYIEGDDLKTAIELIRGVSSVANMDSITVSRMDPTATKMEKIYLSYDKDKNFKLEANDRVYINAFAEQRRDFKVLVLGEVVRPGNYPITLNTTKLSDIINEAGGLLPNSYLPNSEVYRKLDTFFIQTKNRDTLENVYTRRLNDIVSNKEERESFDNDLLYKIGRVNVDFDKLSEGDNSQDIILKNGDIIYIADNKKLVYVYGQVNRPGFVPYKEGADAQYYVDAAVGYGERADEEEVRVIKFKTREWLEPDEATI
;
A
#
# COMPACT_ATOMS: atom_id res chain seq x y z
N MET A 1 -4.22 69.39 -45.98
CA MET A 1 -5.47 69.41 -45.19
C MET A 1 -5.39 68.30 -44.15
N ARG A 2 -5.58 68.61 -42.85
CA ARG A 2 -5.51 67.63 -41.74
C ARG A 2 -6.57 66.54 -41.88
N ILE A 3 -6.31 65.33 -41.34
CA ILE A 3 -7.11 64.64 -40.29
C ILE A 3 -6.35 63.40 -39.78
N LYS A 4 -6.45 63.15 -38.46
CA LYS A 4 -5.87 62.05 -37.66
C LYS A 4 -6.76 60.77 -37.70
N LEU A 5 -6.22 59.58 -37.36
CA LEU A 5 -6.42 58.83 -36.07
C LEU A 5 -6.25 57.28 -36.18
N ASN A 6 -5.34 56.73 -35.36
CA ASN A 6 -5.36 55.53 -34.47
C ASN A 6 -5.54 54.02 -34.88
N LEU A 7 -4.63 53.22 -34.27
CA LEU A 7 -4.69 51.89 -33.58
C LEU A 7 -5.03 50.62 -34.41
N SER A 8 -4.13 49.64 -34.58
CA SER A 8 -3.69 48.53 -33.67
C SER A 8 -4.17 47.19 -34.27
N VAL A 9 -3.47 46.03 -34.27
CA VAL A 9 -2.79 45.28 -33.20
C VAL A 9 -1.75 44.32 -33.81
N LEU A 10 -0.70 44.05 -33.03
CA LEU A 10 0.46 43.19 -33.24
C LEU A 10 0.21 41.75 -32.71
N ILE A 11 0.62 40.70 -33.44
CA ILE A 11 0.99 39.39 -32.85
C ILE A 11 2.27 38.91 -33.52
N LEU A 12 3.32 38.71 -32.72
CA LEU A 12 4.67 38.30 -33.12
C LEU A 12 4.94 36.91 -32.52
N ILE A 13 5.26 35.92 -33.37
CA ILE A 13 5.73 34.58 -32.96
C ILE A 13 7.25 34.57 -33.12
N ILE A 14 7.99 34.30 -32.04
CA ILE A 14 9.46 34.17 -32.05
C ILE A 14 9.83 32.69 -31.94
N PHE A 15 10.55 32.19 -32.95
CA PHE A 15 11.31 30.94 -32.92
C PHE A 15 12.61 31.17 -32.15
N SER A 16 13.03 30.20 -31.32
CA SER A 16 14.37 30.18 -30.70
C SER A 16 15.10 28.89 -31.05
N ILE A 17 16.19 29.07 -31.82
CA ILE A 17 17.23 28.09 -32.14
C ILE A 17 18.29 28.16 -31.02
N ASN A 18 18.86 27.03 -30.61
CA ASN A 18 20.20 26.95 -30.01
C ASN A 18 20.88 25.66 -30.52
N VAL A 19 21.82 25.77 -31.48
CA VAL A 19 23.29 25.90 -31.37
C VAL A 19 24.00 24.63 -30.91
N PHE A 20 24.74 24.05 -31.86
CA PHE A 20 25.73 22.98 -31.73
C PHE A 20 27.07 23.52 -31.17
N SER A 21 27.77 22.70 -30.39
CA SER A 21 29.23 22.77 -30.23
C SER A 21 29.79 21.34 -30.21
N GLN A 22 30.82 21.11 -31.03
CA GLN A 22 31.54 19.84 -31.19
C GLN A 22 32.88 19.88 -30.45
N GLY A 23 33.33 18.71 -29.97
CA GLY A 23 34.72 18.29 -30.12
C GLY A 23 35.36 17.61 -28.92
N GLY A 24 35.63 16.30 -29.02
CA GLY A 24 36.59 15.61 -28.14
C GLY A 24 36.38 14.10 -28.03
N LEU A 25 36.75 13.35 -29.06
CA LEU A 25 36.85 11.88 -29.08
C LEU A 25 38.07 11.39 -28.27
N ASN A 26 37.87 10.38 -27.40
CA ASN A 26 38.65 9.14 -27.47
C ASN A 26 38.12 8.03 -26.54
N ASP A 27 37.59 7.01 -27.22
CA ASP A 27 37.94 5.59 -27.15
C ASP A 27 37.54 4.68 -25.97
N LYS A 28 36.91 3.57 -26.40
CA LYS A 28 36.75 2.24 -25.80
C LYS A 28 35.68 2.07 -24.71
N ASN A 29 34.47 1.69 -25.12
CA ASN A 29 34.02 0.29 -25.01
C ASN A 29 32.53 0.12 -25.36
N SER A 30 32.28 -0.85 -26.24
CA SER A 30 31.10 -1.73 -26.26
C SER A 30 29.72 -1.08 -26.31
N GLN A 31 29.21 -0.88 -27.53
CA GLN A 31 27.79 -0.86 -27.80
C GLN A 31 27.16 -2.17 -27.28
N THR A 32 26.56 -2.11 -26.10
CA THR A 32 25.55 -3.08 -25.69
C THR A 32 24.25 -2.58 -26.29
N GLN A 33 23.72 -3.39 -27.22
CA GLN A 33 22.36 -3.31 -27.70
C GLN A 33 21.41 -3.09 -26.51
N ASN A 34 20.55 -2.07 -26.63
CA ASN A 34 19.39 -1.90 -25.76
C ASN A 34 18.47 -3.11 -25.93
N ASN A 35 18.78 -4.18 -25.21
CA ASN A 35 17.87 -5.26 -24.94
C ASN A 35 16.99 -4.78 -23.77
N PRO A 36 15.66 -4.62 -23.94
CA PRO A 36 14.75 -4.31 -22.84
C PRO A 36 14.56 -5.49 -21.87
N ILE A 37 15.46 -6.47 -21.89
CA ILE A 37 15.45 -7.67 -21.06
C ILE A 37 16.82 -7.75 -20.36
N LYS A 38 17.07 -6.85 -19.41
CA LYS A 38 18.15 -7.00 -18.42
C LYS A 38 17.88 -6.14 -17.18
N SER A 39 16.81 -6.49 -16.49
CA SER A 39 16.66 -6.26 -15.04
C SER A 39 15.54 -7.13 -14.46
N TYR A 40 15.51 -8.41 -14.84
CA TYR A 40 14.92 -9.40 -13.95
C TYR A 40 16.04 -9.88 -13.02
N ASP A 41 16.18 -9.18 -11.90
CA ASP A 41 16.89 -9.69 -10.73
C ASP A 41 16.19 -11.00 -10.33
N LEU A 42 16.80 -12.13 -10.68
CA LEU A 42 16.43 -13.47 -10.21
C LEU A 42 16.80 -13.70 -8.73
N ASN A 43 16.98 -12.63 -7.95
CA ASN A 43 17.10 -12.67 -6.50
C ASN A 43 15.83 -12.08 -5.85
N MET A 44 14.71 -12.77 -5.99
CA MET A 44 13.52 -12.57 -5.15
C MET A 44 13.68 -13.12 -3.72
N ASN A 45 14.87 -13.64 -3.38
CA ASN A 45 15.15 -14.19 -2.05
C ASN A 45 15.78 -13.20 -1.07
N THR A 46 16.15 -11.97 -1.46
CA THR A 46 16.38 -10.89 -0.49
C THR A 46 15.12 -10.05 -0.43
N PRO A 47 14.35 -10.05 0.67
CA PRO A 47 13.23 -9.13 0.78
C PRO A 47 13.82 -7.71 0.77
N LYS A 48 13.72 -7.03 -0.37
CA LYS A 48 14.09 -5.61 -0.46
C LYS A 48 13.12 -4.86 0.45
N MET A 49 13.69 -4.13 1.39
CA MET A 49 12.96 -3.28 2.32
C MET A 49 12.17 -2.25 1.50
N GLU A 50 10.85 -2.36 1.46
CA GLU A 50 10.02 -1.32 0.87
C GLU A 50 9.92 -0.17 1.89
N LEU A 51 10.69 0.89 1.64
CA LEU A 51 10.65 2.15 2.41
C LEU A 51 9.24 2.75 2.53
N GLN A 52 8.30 2.32 1.68
CA GLN A 52 6.90 2.75 1.70
C GLN A 52 6.07 2.09 2.83
N ASN A 53 6.56 1.01 3.46
CA ASN A 53 5.86 0.26 4.50
C ASN A 53 6.28 0.62 5.92
N PHE A 54 7.05 1.70 6.11
CA PHE A 54 7.33 2.24 7.44
C PHE A 54 6.08 2.92 8.00
N ASP A 55 5.08 2.14 8.38
CA ASP A 55 3.85 2.66 9.00
C ASP A 55 4.14 3.35 10.34
N ILE A 56 5.22 2.95 11.02
CA ILE A 56 5.68 3.64 12.21
C ILE A 56 6.02 5.11 11.95
N LEU A 57 6.47 5.45 10.74
CA LEU A 57 6.76 6.84 10.36
C LEU A 57 5.47 7.65 10.29
N LYS A 58 4.39 7.11 9.75
CA LYS A 58 3.06 7.77 9.79
C LYS A 58 2.54 7.96 11.22
N GLN A 59 2.96 7.11 12.15
CA GLN A 59 2.56 7.18 13.56
C GLN A 59 3.40 8.16 14.38
N ILE A 60 4.68 8.36 14.02
CA ILE A 60 5.56 9.33 14.68
C ILE A 60 5.65 10.66 13.95
N GLU A 61 5.20 10.75 12.69
CA GLU A 61 5.25 11.98 11.91
C GLU A 61 4.41 13.07 12.59
N PRO A 62 5.02 14.20 12.97
CA PRO A 62 4.25 15.31 13.48
C PRO A 62 3.39 15.87 12.35
N SER A 63 2.07 15.78 12.50
CA SER A 63 1.13 16.56 11.71
C SER A 63 1.39 18.04 12.00
N ALA A 64 2.03 18.73 11.06
CA ALA A 64 2.35 20.16 11.01
C ALA A 64 3.77 20.60 11.45
N ASN A 65 4.25 21.63 10.75
CA ASN A 65 5.52 22.35 10.83
C ASN A 65 6.39 22.06 12.08
N SER A 66 7.62 21.59 11.87
CA SER A 66 8.62 21.32 12.91
C SER A 66 8.93 22.53 13.81
N SER A 67 8.58 23.75 13.40
CA SER A 67 8.69 24.97 14.19
C SER A 67 7.62 25.15 15.27
N THR A 68 6.50 24.41 15.21
CA THR A 68 5.38 24.50 16.18
C THR A 68 5.42 23.48 17.32
N ILE A 69 6.24 22.42 17.24
CA ILE A 69 6.35 21.39 18.29
C ILE A 69 6.81 21.96 19.63
N TYR A 70 7.57 23.06 19.61
CA TYR A 70 8.03 23.73 20.84
C TYR A 70 6.97 24.66 21.47
N ASN A 71 5.87 24.97 20.77
CA ASN A 71 4.93 26.00 21.17
C ASN A 71 3.57 25.48 21.63
N ASP A 72 3.10 24.34 21.12
CA ASP A 72 1.84 23.73 21.59
C ASP A 72 2.10 22.65 22.64
N GLN A 73 1.61 22.88 23.87
CA GLN A 73 1.58 21.88 24.94
C GLN A 73 0.49 20.84 24.67
N LEU A 74 0.70 20.00 23.66
CA LEU A 74 -0.14 18.82 23.44
C LEU A 74 0.12 17.82 24.57
N LEU A 75 -0.94 17.45 25.28
CA LEU A 75 -0.92 16.45 26.35
C LEU A 75 -1.61 15.17 25.84
N GLU A 76 -1.00 14.02 26.08
CA GLU A 76 -1.63 12.71 25.82
C GLU A 76 -2.86 12.48 26.72
N GLY A 77 -2.91 13.15 27.87
CA GLY A 77 -3.98 13.09 28.85
C GLY A 77 -3.63 13.88 30.11
N PRO A 78 -4.44 13.78 31.18
CA PRO A 78 -4.10 14.34 32.48
C PRO A 78 -2.76 13.80 32.98
N ILE A 79 -1.95 14.66 33.57
CA ILE A 79 -0.67 14.26 34.17
C ILE A 79 -0.95 13.33 35.37
N ASP A 80 -0.45 12.10 35.29
CA ASP A 80 -0.50 11.14 36.39
C ASP A 80 0.35 11.64 37.56
N ALA A 81 -0.31 11.96 38.67
CA ALA A 81 0.31 12.59 39.82
C ALA A 81 1.29 11.67 40.57
N ASP A 82 1.16 10.36 40.41
CA ASP A 82 2.01 9.38 41.07
C ASP A 82 3.23 8.99 40.21
N LYS A 83 3.22 9.34 38.91
CA LYS A 83 4.34 9.14 37.98
C LYS A 83 5.17 10.40 37.71
N TYR A 84 4.53 11.58 37.73
CA TYR A 84 5.22 12.84 37.45
C TYR A 84 6.17 13.20 38.58
N ILE A 85 7.47 13.30 38.28
CA ILE A 85 8.48 13.71 39.26
C ILE A 85 8.67 15.22 39.17
N VAL A 86 8.45 15.93 40.28
CA VAL A 86 8.63 17.38 40.39
C VAL A 86 10.11 17.76 40.39
N GLY A 87 10.45 18.88 39.78
CA GLY A 87 11.82 19.36 39.65
C GLY A 87 11.89 20.86 39.32
N PRO A 88 13.10 21.41 39.22
CA PRO A 88 13.32 22.84 38.99
C PRO A 88 12.57 23.38 37.77
N ASN A 89 12.09 24.62 37.85
CA ASN A 89 11.28 25.29 36.82
C ASN A 89 9.87 24.73 36.58
N ASP A 90 9.41 23.76 37.37
CA ASP A 90 7.97 23.45 37.42
C ASP A 90 7.22 24.65 37.98
N ILE A 91 6.16 25.07 37.30
CA ILE A 91 5.32 26.20 37.72
C ILE A 91 4.04 25.66 38.32
N PHE A 92 3.78 26.05 39.56
CA PHE A 92 2.58 25.76 40.32
C PHE A 92 1.74 27.02 40.54
N SER A 93 0.45 26.82 40.81
CA SER A 93 -0.44 27.82 41.37
C SER A 93 -0.90 27.35 42.74
N LEU A 94 -0.63 28.16 43.76
CA LEU A 94 -1.07 27.93 45.14
C LEU A 94 -2.31 28.78 45.43
N GLY A 95 -3.44 28.14 45.65
CA GLY A 95 -4.66 28.76 46.17
C GLY A 95 -4.73 28.63 47.69
N ILE A 96 -5.02 29.73 48.38
CA ILE A 96 -5.27 29.79 49.83
C ILE A 96 -6.65 30.41 50.05
N TRP A 97 -7.69 29.64 49.78
CA TRP A 97 -9.06 30.11 49.71
C TRP A 97 -9.60 30.48 51.11
N GLY A 98 -10.35 31.58 51.17
CA GLY A 98 -10.87 32.16 52.42
C GLY A 98 -9.92 33.15 53.10
N VAL A 99 -8.66 33.26 52.64
CA VAL A 99 -7.68 34.24 53.15
C VAL A 99 -7.09 35.08 52.01
N VAL A 100 -6.65 34.43 50.94
CA VAL A 100 -6.09 35.07 49.76
C VAL A 100 -6.91 34.67 48.54
N ASN A 101 -7.60 35.63 47.93
CA ASN A 101 -8.50 35.36 46.81
C ASN A 101 -7.80 35.28 45.45
N THR A 102 -6.49 35.52 45.41
CA THR A 102 -5.68 35.45 44.20
C THR A 102 -4.71 34.27 44.30
N PRO A 103 -4.83 33.23 43.45
CA PRO A 103 -3.86 32.15 43.39
C PRO A 103 -2.46 32.68 43.10
N MET A 104 -1.48 32.23 43.88
CA MET A 104 -0.11 32.69 43.78
C MET A 104 0.68 31.77 42.84
N PRO A 105 1.33 32.29 41.79
CA PRO A 105 2.25 31.51 40.98
C PRO A 105 3.51 31.23 41.79
N LEU A 106 3.95 29.98 41.77
CA LEU A 106 5.16 29.50 42.41
C LEU A 106 6.00 28.75 41.38
N SER A 107 7.30 28.99 41.37
CA SER A 107 8.24 28.18 40.59
C SER A 107 9.09 27.35 41.53
N VAL A 108 9.34 26.09 41.18
CA VAL A 108 10.38 25.30 41.85
C VAL A 108 11.72 25.94 41.53
N SER A 109 12.47 26.30 42.57
CA SER A 109 13.77 26.93 42.44
C SER A 109 14.82 25.96 41.87
N PRO A 110 15.96 26.45 41.37
CA PRO A 110 17.10 25.59 40.98
C PRO A 110 17.58 24.64 42.09
N GLU A 111 17.41 25.03 43.36
CA GLU A 111 17.73 24.24 44.54
C GLU A 111 16.67 23.16 44.85
N GLY A 112 15.52 23.20 44.17
CA GLY A 112 14.48 22.18 44.25
C GLY A 112 13.37 22.46 45.26
N SER A 113 13.18 23.73 45.65
CA SER A 113 12.22 24.13 46.67
C SER A 113 11.18 25.13 46.13
N LEU A 114 10.00 25.17 46.77
CA LEU A 114 9.03 26.25 46.61
C LEU A 114 9.22 27.27 47.75
N ILE A 115 9.32 28.54 47.39
CA ILE A 115 9.39 29.64 48.35
C ILE A 115 7.97 30.22 48.50
N ILE A 116 7.36 29.98 49.65
CA ILE A 116 5.97 30.37 49.92
C ILE A 116 5.97 31.53 50.93
N PRO A 117 5.44 32.72 50.59
CA PRO A 117 5.36 33.84 51.51
C PRO A 117 4.66 33.46 52.82
N SER A 118 5.21 33.92 53.94
CA SER A 118 4.74 33.62 55.31
C SER A 118 4.89 32.16 55.79
N VAL A 119 5.19 31.20 54.90
CA VAL A 119 5.41 29.79 55.24
C VAL A 119 6.90 29.45 55.23
N GLY A 120 7.64 29.94 54.24
CA GLY A 120 9.06 29.67 54.05
C GLY A 120 9.34 28.71 52.90
N GLU A 121 10.50 28.06 52.96
CA GLU A 121 10.97 27.13 51.94
C GLU A 121 10.39 25.72 52.15
N VAL A 122 9.92 25.09 51.06
CA VAL A 122 9.40 23.71 51.07
C VAL A 122 10.10 22.92 49.95
N ALA A 123 10.93 21.96 50.33
CA ALA A 123 11.63 21.09 49.37
C ALA A 123 10.66 20.12 48.67
N VAL A 124 10.63 20.17 47.33
CA VAL A 124 9.70 19.38 46.50
C VAL A 124 10.36 18.59 45.36
N SER A 125 11.61 18.91 45.01
CA SER A 125 12.32 18.23 43.92
C SER A 125 12.54 16.75 44.20
N GLY A 126 12.38 15.92 43.17
CA GLY A 126 12.53 14.47 43.25
C GLY A 126 11.31 13.73 43.83
N LEU A 127 10.32 14.45 44.34
CA LEU A 127 9.05 13.86 44.78
C LEU A 127 8.12 13.64 43.58
N THR A 128 7.20 12.70 43.72
CA THR A 128 6.02 12.64 42.84
C THR A 128 5.17 13.91 43.03
N LEU A 129 4.37 14.26 42.02
CA LEU A 129 3.45 15.40 42.08
C LEU A 129 2.46 15.25 43.25
N SER A 130 2.00 14.03 43.52
CA SER A 130 1.13 13.69 44.66
C SER A 130 1.79 13.97 46.02
N GLU A 131 3.05 13.53 46.19
CA GLU A 131 3.84 13.77 47.40
C GLU A 131 4.18 15.25 47.59
N ALA A 132 4.56 15.94 46.51
CA ALA A 132 4.84 17.38 46.53
C ALA A 132 3.61 18.19 46.95
N LYS A 133 2.44 17.90 46.38
CA LYS A 133 1.15 18.52 46.77
C LYS A 133 0.88 18.31 48.25
N SER A 134 0.97 17.07 48.72
CA SER A 134 0.72 16.71 50.12
C SER A 134 1.65 17.46 51.07
N ARG A 135 2.96 17.51 50.74
CA ARG A 135 3.98 18.19 51.55
C ARG A 135 3.74 19.70 51.63
N VAL A 136 3.42 20.34 50.51
CA VAL A 136 3.16 21.78 50.45
C VAL A 136 1.87 22.13 51.18
N ILE A 137 0.79 21.40 50.95
CA ILE A 137 -0.49 21.61 51.64
C ILE A 137 -0.29 21.49 53.16
N ALA A 138 0.45 20.48 53.62
CA ALA A 138 0.75 20.31 55.04
C ALA A 138 1.59 21.47 55.61
N ALA A 139 2.56 22.00 54.86
CA ALA A 139 3.37 23.14 55.29
C ALA A 139 2.53 24.42 55.40
N VAL A 140 1.66 24.69 54.43
CA VAL A 140 0.80 25.89 54.40
C VAL A 140 -0.28 25.82 55.48
N LYS A 141 -0.89 24.65 55.71
CA LYS A 141 -1.92 24.43 56.75
C LYS A 141 -1.43 24.75 58.18
N LYS A 142 -0.12 24.65 58.46
CA LYS A 142 0.45 25.05 59.76
C LYS A 142 0.31 26.54 60.06
N ARG A 143 0.21 27.38 59.03
CA ARG A 143 0.04 28.84 59.15
C ARG A 143 -1.41 29.28 58.88
N PHE A 144 -2.08 28.63 57.93
CA PHE A 144 -3.43 28.97 57.50
C PHE A 144 -4.42 27.84 57.86
N ILE A 145 -4.74 27.72 59.14
CA ILE A 145 -5.47 26.57 59.72
C ILE A 145 -6.86 26.39 59.07
N SER A 146 -7.63 27.48 58.98
CA SER A 146 -9.01 27.48 58.49
C SER A 146 -9.14 27.65 56.97
N ALA A 147 -8.04 27.89 56.25
CA ALA A 147 -8.06 28.09 54.81
C ALA A 147 -8.10 26.76 54.04
N GLU A 148 -8.78 26.72 52.90
CA GLU A 148 -8.69 25.61 51.96
C GLU A 148 -7.48 25.82 51.04
N ILE A 149 -6.60 24.81 50.95
CA ILE A 149 -5.33 24.94 50.24
C ILE A 149 -5.34 24.04 49.02
N THR A 150 -5.04 24.61 47.85
CA THR A 150 -4.92 23.88 46.59
C THR A 150 -3.58 24.16 45.96
N LEU A 151 -2.85 23.13 45.53
CA LEU A 151 -1.63 23.27 44.73
C LEU A 151 -1.83 22.60 43.37
N THR A 152 -1.73 23.38 42.30
CA THR A 152 -1.98 22.93 40.93
C THR A 152 -0.72 23.11 40.09
N LEU A 153 -0.30 22.06 39.37
CA LEU A 153 0.78 22.18 38.37
C LEU A 153 0.22 22.94 37.16
N VAL A 154 0.77 24.11 36.88
CA VAL A 154 0.36 24.99 35.76
C VAL A 154 1.18 24.72 34.52
N SER A 155 2.50 24.61 34.68
CA SER A 155 3.40 24.31 33.57
C SER A 155 4.46 23.30 34.01
N PRO A 156 4.52 22.12 33.36
CA PRO A 156 5.66 21.23 33.47
C PRO A 156 6.95 21.91 33.01
N ARG A 157 8.06 21.56 33.64
CA ARG A 157 9.39 22.08 33.30
C ARG A 157 9.86 21.59 31.93
N ARG A 158 10.68 22.44 31.30
CA ARG A 158 11.43 22.13 30.08
C ARG A 158 12.89 21.87 30.42
N PHE A 159 13.49 20.93 29.71
CA PHE A 159 14.89 20.57 29.87
C PHE A 159 15.44 20.07 28.53
N ILE A 160 16.74 19.80 28.51
CA ILE A 160 17.42 19.23 27.34
C ILE A 160 17.73 17.76 27.58
N VAL A 161 17.62 16.96 26.52
CA VAL A 161 18.14 15.60 26.45
C VAL A 161 19.23 15.52 25.39
N THR A 162 20.17 14.61 25.58
CA THR A 162 21.28 14.41 24.65
C THR A 162 20.97 13.23 23.75
N VAL A 163 21.16 13.40 22.45
CA VAL A 163 21.08 12.30 21.47
C VAL A 163 22.47 12.01 20.94
N THR A 164 22.79 10.72 20.82
CA THR A 164 24.07 10.20 20.33
C THR A 164 23.84 9.24 19.16
N GLY A 165 24.79 9.18 18.22
CA GLY A 165 24.66 8.39 17.00
C GLY A 165 23.96 9.18 15.88
N VAL A 166 22.91 8.62 15.29
CA VAL A 166 22.15 9.29 14.22
C VAL A 166 21.36 10.47 14.81
N GLY A 167 21.45 11.65 14.19
CA GLY A 167 20.81 12.87 14.72
C GLY A 167 21.46 13.36 16.02
N GLN A 168 22.76 13.16 16.21
CA GLN A 168 23.47 13.61 17.41
C GLN A 168 23.25 15.12 17.70
N GLY A 169 22.93 15.44 18.95
CA GLY A 169 22.67 16.82 19.36
C GLY A 169 22.03 16.94 20.74
N SER A 170 21.69 18.17 21.13
CA SER A 170 20.91 18.46 22.32
C SER A 170 19.52 18.93 21.91
N TYR A 171 18.48 18.29 22.46
CA TYR A 171 17.10 18.51 22.06
C TYR A 171 16.29 19.03 23.25
N PRO A 172 15.63 20.21 23.12
CA PRO A 172 14.71 20.67 24.14
C PRO A 172 13.49 19.77 24.21
N THR A 173 13.01 19.50 25.41
CA THR A 173 11.84 18.67 25.69
C THR A 173 11.20 19.11 27.01
N SER A 174 10.19 18.38 27.47
CA SER A 174 9.55 18.59 28.77
C SER A 174 9.26 17.27 29.49
N ALA A 175 8.92 17.36 30.78
CA ALA A 175 8.67 16.19 31.63
C ALA A 175 7.43 15.37 31.23
N ILE A 176 6.63 15.88 30.30
CA ILE A 176 5.42 15.25 29.75
C ILE A 176 5.65 14.64 28.36
N MET A 177 6.85 14.77 27.80
CA MET A 177 7.17 14.23 26.48
C MET A 177 7.82 12.85 26.59
N ARG A 178 7.50 11.99 25.61
CA ARG A 178 8.08 10.66 25.48
C ARG A 178 9.29 10.66 24.56
N ALA A 179 10.07 9.58 24.61
CA ALA A 179 11.21 9.40 23.73
C ALA A 179 10.84 9.44 22.23
N SER A 180 9.66 8.92 21.87
CA SER A 180 9.15 8.97 20.49
C SER A 180 9.09 10.38 19.92
N SER A 181 8.82 11.41 20.72
CA SER A 181 8.76 12.81 20.27
C SER A 181 10.12 13.32 19.78
N ILE A 182 11.21 12.92 20.44
CA ILE A 182 12.58 13.30 20.03
C ILE A 182 12.98 12.54 18.77
N ILE A 183 12.61 11.26 18.69
CA ILE A 183 12.89 10.42 17.51
C ILE A 183 12.12 10.94 16.29
N ALA A 184 10.85 11.33 16.47
CA ALA A 184 10.02 11.99 15.48
C ALA A 184 10.65 13.30 14.98
N PHE A 185 11.16 14.13 15.89
CA PHE A 185 11.83 15.38 15.54
C PHE A 185 13.05 15.12 14.64
N ILE A 186 13.93 14.22 15.05
CA ILE A 186 15.13 13.84 14.28
C ILE A 186 14.76 13.30 12.90
N PHE A 187 13.70 12.48 12.83
CA PHE A 187 13.19 11.97 11.58
C PHE A 187 12.65 13.09 10.67
N SER A 188 11.82 13.99 11.21
CA SER A 188 11.20 15.09 10.45
C SER A 188 12.22 16.12 9.94
N ASP A 189 13.23 16.44 10.75
CA ASP A 189 14.34 17.31 10.34
C ASP A 189 15.09 16.69 9.16
N SER A 190 15.32 15.37 9.21
CA SER A 190 15.93 14.60 8.12
C SER A 190 15.06 14.58 6.85
N LEU A 191 13.72 14.48 6.98
CA LEU A 191 12.77 14.53 5.87
C LEU A 191 12.73 15.90 5.18
N SER A 192 12.88 16.99 5.94
CA SER A 192 12.97 18.35 5.38
C SER A 192 14.19 18.51 4.45
N LEU A 193 15.28 17.79 4.75
CA LEU A 193 16.49 17.72 3.92
C LEU A 193 16.32 16.81 2.69
N MET A 194 15.39 15.84 2.68
CA MET A 194 15.08 15.05 1.47
C MET A 194 14.51 15.90 0.34
N LYS A 195 13.73 16.95 0.67
CA LYS A 195 13.18 17.89 -0.33
C LYS A 195 14.28 18.66 -1.08
N SER A 196 15.55 18.56 -0.64
CA SER A 196 16.72 19.18 -1.26
C SER A 196 17.45 18.32 -2.29
N GLY A 197 16.99 17.09 -2.57
CA GLY A 197 17.50 16.27 -3.68
C GLY A 197 18.71 15.38 -3.37
N THR A 198 19.01 15.10 -2.10
CA THR A 198 20.01 14.11 -1.71
C THR A 198 19.42 12.69 -1.71
N SER A 199 20.19 11.72 -2.22
CA SER A 199 19.74 10.33 -2.41
C SER A 199 19.26 9.68 -1.10
N PRO A 200 18.10 8.98 -1.09
CA PRO A 200 17.49 8.37 0.11
C PRO A 200 18.29 7.24 0.78
N SER A 201 19.38 6.72 0.21
CA SER A 201 19.92 5.43 0.66
C SER A 201 20.84 5.48 1.89
N GLU A 202 21.45 6.61 2.22
CA GLU A 202 22.55 6.63 3.21
C GLU A 202 22.19 7.15 4.61
N ARG A 203 21.06 7.87 4.75
CA ARG A 203 20.69 8.54 6.02
C ARG A 203 19.57 7.87 6.84
N TYR A 204 18.89 6.85 6.32
CA TYR A 204 17.69 6.23 6.95
C TYR A 204 17.90 4.77 7.33
N SER A 205 19.02 4.49 7.97
CA SER A 205 19.24 3.19 8.56
C SER A 205 19.46 3.45 10.04
N PHE A 206 18.45 3.89 10.79
CA PHE A 206 18.55 3.85 12.25
C PHE A 206 17.44 2.99 12.83
N SER A 207 17.75 2.37 13.95
CA SER A 207 16.86 1.41 14.58
C SER A 207 15.65 2.11 15.21
N PHE A 208 14.45 1.53 15.01
CA PHE A 208 13.24 1.90 15.74
C PHE A 208 12.90 0.94 16.88
N ARG A 209 13.63 -0.18 17.00
CA ARG A 209 13.40 -1.25 17.99
C ARG A 209 14.49 -1.36 19.06
N ASN A 210 15.71 -0.97 18.71
CA ASN A 210 16.94 -1.08 19.50
C ASN A 210 17.49 0.30 19.90
N ILE A 211 16.60 1.18 20.34
CA ILE A 211 16.96 2.50 20.83
C ILE A 211 17.32 2.36 22.30
N LYS A 212 18.40 3.01 22.75
CA LYS A 212 18.82 2.95 24.16
C LYS A 212 18.56 4.27 24.84
N LEU A 213 17.91 4.24 25.99
CA LEU A 213 17.76 5.36 26.90
C LEU A 213 18.64 5.13 28.11
N LYS A 214 19.63 5.98 28.32
CA LYS A 214 20.44 5.99 29.53
C LYS A 214 20.00 7.13 30.43
N ARG A 215 19.49 6.78 31.62
CA ARG A 215 19.12 7.75 32.66
C ARG A 215 20.37 8.31 33.36
N LYS A 216 20.22 9.43 34.06
CA LYS A 216 21.31 10.06 34.84
C LYS A 216 21.92 9.14 35.91
N ASN A 217 21.14 8.24 36.49
CA ASN A 217 21.60 7.26 37.49
C ASN A 217 22.42 6.09 36.87
N GLY A 218 22.55 6.04 35.54
CA GLY A 218 23.26 4.98 34.82
C GLY A 218 22.37 3.83 34.35
N GLU A 219 21.09 3.79 34.72
CA GLU A 219 20.12 2.80 34.22
C GLU A 219 19.98 2.91 32.70
N ILE A 220 19.95 1.76 32.03
CA ILE A 220 19.78 1.66 30.58
C ILE A 220 18.51 0.89 30.29
N GLN A 221 17.62 1.51 29.52
CA GLN A 221 16.35 0.95 29.07
C GLN A 221 16.32 0.87 27.54
N ARG A 222 15.79 -0.22 26.99
CA ARG A 222 15.51 -0.35 25.56
C ARG A 222 14.18 0.34 25.24
N ILE A 223 14.18 1.19 24.23
CA ILE A 223 13.01 1.78 23.61
C ILE A 223 12.75 0.99 22.33
N ASP A 224 11.55 0.44 22.21
CA ASP A 224 11.08 -0.27 21.01
C ASP A 224 9.75 0.36 20.55
N LEU A 225 9.84 1.27 19.59
CA LEU A 225 8.65 1.98 19.14
C LEU A 225 7.68 1.06 18.39
N TYR A 226 8.15 0.00 17.74
CA TYR A 226 7.26 -0.97 17.08
C TYR A 226 6.44 -1.73 18.13
N GLU A 227 7.08 -2.24 19.18
CA GLU A 227 6.38 -2.91 20.28
C GLU A 227 5.46 -1.93 21.03
N TYR A 228 5.87 -0.68 21.24
CA TYR A 228 5.00 0.35 21.84
C TYR A 228 3.72 0.56 21.03
N TYR A 229 3.80 0.82 19.72
CA TYR A 229 2.60 1.08 18.93
C TYR A 229 1.73 -0.16 18.75
N ALA A 230 2.32 -1.36 18.79
CA ALA A 230 1.58 -2.62 18.74
C ALA A 230 0.84 -2.93 20.05
N THR A 231 1.44 -2.66 21.21
CA THR A 231 0.96 -3.14 22.52
C THR A 231 0.45 -2.05 23.45
N GLN A 232 0.80 -0.79 23.18
CA GLN A 232 0.61 0.37 24.07
C GLN A 232 1.33 0.24 25.43
N ASP A 233 2.33 -0.63 25.53
CA ASP A 233 3.13 -0.77 26.75
C ASP A 233 4.14 0.39 26.89
N GLU A 234 3.87 1.27 27.88
CA GLU A 234 4.65 2.47 28.14
C GLU A 234 6.14 2.20 28.42
N ARG A 235 6.50 0.97 28.79
CA ARG A 235 7.91 0.58 29.01
C ARG A 235 8.74 0.68 27.74
N PHE A 236 8.13 0.58 26.56
CA PHE A 236 8.86 0.70 25.30
C PHE A 236 8.93 2.14 24.77
N ASN A 237 8.19 3.07 25.37
CA ASN A 237 8.23 4.49 25.02
C ASN A 237 8.08 5.36 26.29
N PRO A 238 9.11 5.41 27.15
CA PRO A 238 9.03 6.07 28.44
C PRO A 238 9.06 7.61 28.31
N PHE A 239 8.54 8.29 29.34
CA PHE A 239 8.73 9.73 29.52
C PHE A 239 10.21 10.07 29.76
N LEU A 240 10.60 11.23 29.24
CA LEU A 240 11.96 11.76 29.35
C LEU A 240 12.19 12.45 30.69
N ARG A 241 13.45 12.48 31.11
CA ARG A 241 13.94 13.11 32.35
C ARG A 241 15.23 13.89 32.09
N GLU A 242 15.58 14.77 33.02
CA GLU A 242 16.80 15.55 32.92
C GLU A 242 18.05 14.66 32.84
N GLY A 243 18.93 14.98 31.89
CA GLY A 243 20.19 14.26 31.72
C GLY A 243 20.02 12.89 31.06
N ASP A 244 18.84 12.57 30.55
CA ASP A 244 18.65 11.41 29.70
C ASP A 244 19.54 11.51 28.44
N VAL A 245 20.15 10.39 28.09
CA VAL A 245 20.92 10.21 26.87
C VAL A 245 20.23 9.15 26.01
N ILE A 246 19.76 9.55 24.84
CA ILE A 246 19.17 8.66 23.84
C ILE A 246 20.27 8.27 22.84
N THR A 247 20.48 6.97 22.64
CA THR A 247 21.41 6.47 21.63
C THR A 247 20.63 5.87 20.48
N LEU A 248 20.71 6.54 19.32
CA LEU A 248 20.14 6.11 18.05
C LEU A 248 21.24 5.51 17.19
N GLN A 249 21.24 4.18 17.09
CA GLN A 249 22.24 3.45 16.36
C GLN A 249 21.86 3.34 14.89
N LYS A 250 22.86 3.34 14.01
CA LYS A 250 22.64 2.95 12.63
C LYS A 250 22.23 1.48 12.61
N TYR A 251 21.12 1.16 11.95
CA TYR A 251 20.68 -0.20 11.75
C TYR A 251 21.19 -0.72 10.40
N ASP A 252 21.79 -1.90 10.45
CA ASP A 252 22.29 -2.61 9.27
C ASP A 252 21.24 -3.61 8.80
N TRP A 253 20.48 -3.22 7.78
CA TRP A 253 19.41 -4.04 7.21
C TRP A 253 19.94 -5.31 6.51
N ASP A 254 21.22 -5.36 6.18
CA ASP A 254 21.85 -6.53 5.57
C ASP A 254 22.25 -7.60 6.61
N GLY A 255 22.14 -7.30 7.91
CA GLY A 255 22.67 -8.14 8.99
C GLY A 255 21.67 -9.03 9.72
N LYS A 256 20.66 -8.44 10.39
CA LYS A 256 19.82 -9.15 11.38
C LYS A 256 18.35 -8.76 11.32
N PHE A 257 17.56 -9.43 10.49
CA PHE A 257 16.13 -9.15 10.38
C PHE A 257 15.27 -10.39 10.65
N ILE A 258 13.97 -10.20 10.83
CA ILE A 258 12.96 -11.25 10.65
C ILE A 258 11.98 -10.81 9.57
N ALA A 259 11.61 -11.72 8.67
CA ALA A 259 10.62 -11.44 7.64
C ALA A 259 9.32 -12.16 7.98
N ILE A 260 8.21 -11.43 8.03
CA ILE A 260 6.91 -11.97 8.44
C ILE A 260 5.90 -11.72 7.33
N GLN A 261 5.29 -12.80 6.83
CA GLN A 261 4.40 -12.79 5.67
C GLN A 261 3.21 -13.75 5.83
N GLY A 262 2.29 -13.71 4.88
CA GLY A 262 1.12 -14.60 4.82
C GLY A 262 -0.16 -13.90 5.26
N ALA A 263 -0.98 -14.60 6.04
CA ALA A 263 -2.27 -14.15 6.53
C ALA A 263 -2.13 -13.19 7.73
N VAL A 264 -1.49 -12.04 7.52
CA VAL A 264 -1.18 -11.05 8.56
C VAL A 264 -1.75 -9.69 8.21
N GLN A 265 -1.96 -8.82 9.20
CA GLN A 265 -2.44 -7.45 8.96
C GLN A 265 -1.36 -6.59 8.31
N PHE A 266 -0.12 -6.66 8.82
CA PHE A 266 0.99 -5.85 8.34
C PHE A 266 2.21 -6.72 8.00
N PRO A 267 2.29 -7.33 6.80
CA PRO A 267 3.46 -8.10 6.40
C PRO A 267 4.67 -7.19 6.20
N GLY A 268 5.87 -7.69 6.50
CA GLY A 268 7.08 -6.87 6.37
C GLY A 268 8.36 -7.53 6.84
N VAL A 269 9.45 -6.77 6.74
CA VAL A 269 10.76 -7.11 7.30
C VAL A 269 10.98 -6.21 8.50
N PHE A 270 11.28 -6.82 9.64
CA PHE A 270 11.52 -6.12 10.90
C PHE A 270 12.95 -6.36 11.34
N GLU A 271 13.53 -5.37 12.02
CA GLU A 271 14.79 -5.56 12.74
C GLU A 271 14.64 -6.70 13.75
N TYR A 272 15.58 -7.64 13.77
CA TYR A 272 15.62 -8.70 14.77
C TYR A 272 16.35 -8.21 16.02
N ILE A 273 15.69 -8.34 17.17
CA ILE A 273 16.32 -8.12 18.46
C ILE A 273 16.56 -9.47 19.14
N GLU A 274 17.73 -9.61 19.75
CA GLU A 274 18.06 -10.83 20.50
C GLU A 274 17.01 -11.10 21.58
N GLY A 275 16.42 -12.30 21.53
CA GLY A 275 15.35 -12.72 22.42
C GLY A 275 13.94 -12.60 21.83
N ASP A 276 13.78 -12.01 20.63
CA ASP A 276 12.51 -12.01 19.89
C ASP A 276 11.97 -13.44 19.77
N ASP A 277 10.67 -13.59 20.00
CA ASP A 277 9.95 -14.86 19.84
C ASP A 277 8.75 -14.73 18.90
N LEU A 278 8.07 -15.84 18.68
CA LEU A 278 6.89 -15.89 17.83
C LEU A 278 5.79 -14.92 18.30
N LYS A 279 5.62 -14.72 19.61
CA LYS A 279 4.68 -13.73 20.15
C LYS A 279 5.09 -12.31 19.73
N THR A 280 6.35 -11.93 19.92
CA THR A 280 6.86 -10.64 19.45
C THR A 280 6.63 -10.47 17.95
N ALA A 281 6.94 -11.48 17.13
CA ALA A 281 6.70 -11.42 15.68
C ALA A 281 5.24 -11.13 15.33
N ILE A 282 4.27 -11.78 15.99
CA ILE A 282 2.84 -11.53 15.78
C ILE A 282 2.43 -10.11 16.25
N GLU A 283 3.04 -9.59 17.32
CA GLU A 283 2.79 -8.22 17.78
C GLU A 283 3.30 -7.18 16.77
N LEU A 284 4.49 -7.39 16.19
CA LEU A 284 5.08 -6.47 15.20
C LEU A 284 4.20 -6.31 13.94
N ILE A 285 3.55 -7.40 13.52
CA ILE A 285 2.60 -7.39 12.38
C ILE A 285 1.18 -6.97 12.77
N ARG A 286 1.00 -6.51 14.03
CA ARG A 286 -0.25 -6.02 14.65
C ARG A 286 -1.41 -7.02 14.59
N GLY A 287 -1.08 -8.27 14.84
CA GLY A 287 -2.04 -9.37 14.76
C GLY A 287 -2.29 -9.86 13.34
N VAL A 288 -3.03 -10.96 13.26
CA VAL A 288 -3.23 -11.70 12.02
C VAL A 288 -4.52 -11.30 11.30
N SER A 289 -4.65 -11.69 10.04
CA SER A 289 -5.91 -11.51 9.32
C SER A 289 -6.98 -12.48 9.84
N SER A 290 -8.26 -12.18 9.59
CA SER A 290 -9.38 -13.04 10.04
C SER A 290 -9.37 -14.44 9.42
N VAL A 291 -8.62 -14.62 8.31
CA VAL A 291 -8.50 -15.88 7.58
C VAL A 291 -7.26 -16.68 7.99
N ALA A 292 -6.48 -16.16 8.94
CA ALA A 292 -5.24 -16.79 9.39
C ALA A 292 -5.50 -18.08 10.15
N ASN A 293 -4.73 -19.11 9.82
CA ASN A 293 -4.69 -20.36 10.54
C ASN A 293 -3.50 -20.33 11.51
N MET A 294 -3.79 -20.03 12.78
CA MET A 294 -2.78 -19.94 13.84
C MET A 294 -2.17 -21.29 14.25
N ASP A 295 -2.73 -22.40 13.77
CA ASP A 295 -2.14 -23.75 13.91
C ASP A 295 -1.17 -24.10 12.77
N SER A 296 -1.02 -23.21 11.79
CA SER A 296 -0.21 -23.44 10.59
C SER A 296 0.75 -22.29 10.34
N ILE A 297 1.77 -22.21 11.20
CA ILE A 297 2.87 -21.26 11.07
C ILE A 297 4.11 -21.99 10.58
N THR A 298 4.83 -21.42 9.61
CA THR A 298 6.08 -21.98 9.10
C THR A 298 7.20 -20.98 9.30
N VAL A 299 8.23 -21.37 10.03
CA VAL A 299 9.48 -20.62 10.12
C VAL A 299 10.48 -21.28 9.16
N SER A 300 10.97 -20.52 8.20
CA SER A 300 12.07 -20.94 7.33
C SER A 300 13.36 -20.31 7.82
N ARG A 301 14.28 -21.14 8.30
CA ARG A 301 15.55 -20.74 8.90
C ARG A 301 16.69 -21.15 7.98
N MET A 302 17.61 -20.24 7.71
CA MET A 302 18.84 -20.58 7.00
C MET A 302 19.77 -21.31 7.97
N ASP A 303 20.35 -22.44 7.56
CA ASP A 303 21.37 -23.09 8.37
C ASP A 303 22.62 -22.19 8.53
N PRO A 304 23.46 -22.42 9.56
CA PRO A 304 24.66 -21.60 9.79
C PRO A 304 25.69 -21.57 8.65
N THR A 305 25.68 -22.56 7.75
CA THR A 305 26.53 -22.64 6.56
C THR A 305 25.92 -21.97 5.33
N ALA A 306 24.69 -21.48 5.44
CA ALA A 306 23.90 -20.89 4.35
C ALA A 306 23.67 -21.80 3.13
N THR A 307 23.74 -23.12 3.33
CA THR A 307 23.58 -24.10 2.23
C THR A 307 22.20 -24.72 2.17
N LYS A 308 21.46 -24.75 3.28
CA LYS A 308 20.12 -25.33 3.37
C LYS A 308 19.17 -24.42 4.15
N MET A 309 17.91 -24.42 3.72
CA MET A 309 16.79 -23.86 4.48
C MET A 309 16.12 -24.98 5.29
N GLU A 310 16.12 -24.85 6.61
CA GLU A 310 15.30 -25.64 7.51
C GLU A 310 13.87 -25.06 7.56
N LYS A 311 12.87 -25.93 7.65
CA LYS A 311 11.47 -25.54 7.84
C LYS A 311 10.97 -26.09 9.16
N ILE A 312 10.56 -25.18 10.04
CA ILE A 312 10.02 -25.48 11.36
C ILE A 312 8.52 -25.16 11.30
N TYR A 313 7.69 -26.11 11.71
CA TYR A 313 6.24 -25.98 11.73
C TYR A 313 5.78 -25.74 13.16
N LEU A 314 5.04 -24.66 13.38
CA LEU A 314 4.61 -24.18 14.69
C LEU A 314 3.10 -23.99 14.74
N SER A 315 2.52 -24.15 15.93
CA SER A 315 1.15 -23.71 16.27
C SER A 315 1.25 -22.66 17.37
N TYR A 316 0.59 -21.51 17.18
CA TYR A 316 0.78 -20.34 18.03
C TYR A 316 0.52 -20.61 19.51
N ASP A 317 -0.56 -21.31 19.85
CA ASP A 317 -0.93 -21.55 21.24
C ASP A 317 0.11 -22.38 22.00
N LYS A 318 0.80 -23.28 21.30
CA LYS A 318 1.85 -24.14 21.86
C LYS A 318 3.21 -23.45 21.84
N ASP A 319 3.48 -22.70 20.78
CA ASP A 319 4.83 -22.26 20.41
C ASP A 319 5.01 -20.74 20.47
N LYS A 320 4.10 -19.98 21.09
CA LYS A 320 4.21 -18.51 21.19
C LYS A 320 5.54 -18.00 21.76
N ASN A 321 6.21 -18.77 22.62
CA ASN A 321 7.49 -18.42 23.21
C ASN A 321 8.70 -18.99 22.42
N PHE A 322 8.45 -19.59 21.25
CA PHE A 322 9.49 -20.11 20.37
C PHE A 322 10.44 -18.98 19.96
N LYS A 323 11.73 -19.15 20.24
CA LYS A 323 12.74 -18.13 19.98
C LYS A 323 13.09 -18.10 18.49
N LEU A 324 12.89 -16.92 17.91
CA LEU A 324 13.30 -16.64 16.55
C LEU A 324 14.79 -16.36 16.53
N GLU A 325 15.38 -16.54 15.35
CA GLU A 325 16.76 -16.22 15.09
C GLU A 325 16.87 -15.15 14.01
N ALA A 326 18.02 -14.49 13.94
CA ALA A 326 18.30 -13.55 12.87
C ALA A 326 18.17 -14.26 11.51
N ASN A 327 17.48 -13.57 10.60
CA ASN A 327 17.18 -13.98 9.22
C ASN A 327 16.07 -15.04 9.08
N ASP A 328 15.35 -15.35 10.17
CA ASP A 328 14.16 -16.18 10.11
C ASP A 328 13.06 -15.57 9.22
N ARG A 329 12.37 -16.45 8.50
CA ARG A 329 11.19 -16.08 7.71
C ARG A 329 9.97 -16.78 8.24
N VAL A 330 9.09 -16.03 8.87
CA VAL A 330 7.84 -16.52 9.45
C VAL A 330 6.71 -16.34 8.43
N TYR A 331 6.04 -17.42 8.08
CA TYR A 331 4.88 -17.42 7.20
C TYR A 331 3.65 -17.96 7.95
N ILE A 332 2.62 -17.14 8.07
CA ILE A 332 1.35 -17.51 8.69
C ILE A 332 0.42 -17.94 7.56
N ASN A 333 0.02 -19.21 7.55
CA ASN A 333 -0.88 -19.71 6.51
C ASN A 333 -2.31 -19.23 6.73
N ALA A 334 -3.05 -18.96 5.65
CA ALA A 334 -4.52 -18.85 5.72
C ALA A 334 -5.18 -20.23 5.63
N PHE A 335 -6.39 -20.36 6.19
CA PHE A 335 -7.26 -21.52 5.95
C PHE A 335 -7.46 -21.73 4.44
N ALA A 336 -7.27 -22.96 3.98
CA ALA A 336 -7.24 -23.29 2.55
C ALA A 336 -8.52 -22.85 1.80
N GLU A 337 -9.67 -22.89 2.47
CA GLU A 337 -11.00 -22.55 1.94
C GLU A 337 -11.19 -21.04 1.70
N GLN A 338 -10.44 -20.20 2.42
CA GLN A 338 -10.58 -18.73 2.37
C GLN A 338 -9.44 -18.05 1.61
N ARG A 339 -8.51 -18.83 1.03
CA ARG A 339 -7.28 -18.30 0.41
C ARG A 339 -7.54 -17.38 -0.78
N ARG A 340 -8.72 -17.37 -1.41
CA ARG A 340 -8.85 -16.77 -2.74
C ARG A 340 -10.28 -16.23 -2.99
N ASP A 341 -10.42 -14.90 -3.12
CA ASP A 341 -11.62 -14.20 -3.65
C ASP A 341 -11.76 -14.52 -5.14
N PHE A 342 -12.06 -15.78 -5.42
CA PHE A 342 -12.23 -16.24 -6.77
C PHE A 342 -13.59 -15.86 -7.26
N LYS A 343 -13.60 -15.22 -8.42
CA LYS A 343 -14.82 -14.77 -9.04
C LYS A 343 -14.74 -14.85 -10.54
N VAL A 344 -15.89 -14.90 -11.13
CA VAL A 344 -16.11 -14.72 -12.57
C VAL A 344 -16.99 -13.51 -12.78
N LEU A 345 -16.87 -12.90 -13.96
CA LEU A 345 -17.71 -11.78 -14.35
C LEU A 345 -18.76 -12.26 -15.34
N VAL A 346 -20.04 -12.09 -15.02
CA VAL A 346 -21.17 -12.40 -15.92
C VAL A 346 -21.71 -11.11 -16.50
N LEU A 347 -21.83 -11.06 -17.82
CA LEU A 347 -22.27 -9.90 -18.60
C LEU A 347 -23.35 -10.31 -19.62
N GLY A 348 -24.11 -9.33 -20.08
CA GLY A 348 -25.10 -9.51 -21.14
C GLY A 348 -26.48 -9.97 -20.64
N GLU A 349 -27.17 -10.78 -21.42
CA GLU A 349 -28.59 -11.12 -21.27
C GLU A 349 -28.88 -12.17 -20.18
N VAL A 350 -28.55 -11.82 -18.94
CA VAL A 350 -28.90 -12.54 -17.72
C VAL A 350 -29.69 -11.65 -16.79
N VAL A 351 -30.46 -12.25 -15.87
CA VAL A 351 -31.31 -11.47 -14.94
C VAL A 351 -30.48 -10.56 -14.03
N ARG A 352 -29.29 -11.00 -13.60
CA ARG A 352 -28.38 -10.25 -12.72
C ARG A 352 -26.94 -10.31 -13.23
N PRO A 353 -26.48 -9.39 -14.10
CA PRO A 353 -25.08 -9.31 -14.47
C PRO A 353 -24.23 -8.82 -13.28
N GLY A 354 -22.98 -9.28 -13.18
CA GLY A 354 -22.11 -8.92 -12.06
C GLY A 354 -20.98 -9.93 -11.80
N ASN A 355 -20.27 -9.72 -10.69
CA ASN A 355 -19.25 -10.67 -10.24
C ASN A 355 -19.89 -11.75 -9.37
N TYR A 356 -19.55 -13.00 -9.65
CA TYR A 356 -20.03 -14.15 -8.89
C TYR A 356 -18.87 -14.92 -8.28
N PRO A 357 -18.90 -15.22 -6.98
CA PRO A 357 -17.86 -16.00 -6.33
C PRO A 357 -17.86 -17.44 -6.88
N ILE A 358 -16.68 -18.05 -6.99
CA ILE A 358 -16.54 -19.45 -7.41
C ILE A 358 -15.70 -20.24 -6.42
N THR A 359 -15.98 -21.53 -6.31
CA THR A 359 -15.06 -22.49 -5.72
C THR A 359 -14.22 -23.10 -6.84
N LEU A 360 -12.91 -22.85 -6.81
CA LEU A 360 -12.01 -23.32 -7.86
C LEU A 360 -12.13 -24.83 -8.09
N ASN A 361 -12.04 -25.23 -9.36
CA ASN A 361 -12.09 -26.63 -9.82
C ASN A 361 -13.42 -27.36 -9.56
N THR A 362 -14.46 -26.68 -9.06
CA THR A 362 -15.75 -27.31 -8.75
C THR A 362 -16.94 -26.57 -9.35
N THR A 363 -16.97 -25.23 -9.24
CA THR A 363 -18.06 -24.41 -9.82
C THR A 363 -18.06 -24.49 -11.33
N LYS A 364 -19.23 -24.81 -11.90
CA LYS A 364 -19.44 -24.93 -13.34
C LYS A 364 -20.09 -23.68 -13.94
N LEU A 365 -20.10 -23.61 -15.26
CA LEU A 365 -20.73 -22.54 -16.03
C LEU A 365 -22.23 -22.43 -15.73
N SER A 366 -22.94 -23.57 -15.71
CA SER A 366 -24.38 -23.62 -15.43
C SER A 366 -24.73 -23.11 -14.02
N ASP A 367 -23.92 -23.43 -13.00
CA ASP A 367 -24.10 -22.96 -11.62
C ASP A 367 -24.17 -21.42 -11.58
N ILE A 368 -23.24 -20.76 -12.29
CA ILE A 368 -23.14 -19.31 -12.32
C ILE A 368 -24.26 -18.66 -13.16
N ILE A 369 -24.67 -19.27 -14.27
CA ILE A 369 -25.82 -18.79 -15.04
C ILE A 369 -27.10 -18.85 -14.19
N ASN A 370 -27.27 -19.91 -13.39
CA ASN A 370 -28.40 -20.06 -12.48
C ASN A 370 -28.34 -19.05 -11.32
N GLU A 371 -27.17 -18.83 -10.73
CA GLU A 371 -26.97 -17.83 -9.67
C GLU A 371 -27.24 -16.40 -10.17
N ALA A 372 -26.89 -16.13 -11.43
CA ALA A 372 -27.25 -14.91 -12.15
C ALA A 372 -28.75 -14.77 -12.44
N GLY A 373 -29.57 -15.72 -11.99
CA GLY A 373 -31.03 -15.71 -12.13
C GLY A 373 -31.52 -16.28 -13.46
N GLY A 374 -30.64 -16.92 -14.23
CA GLY A 374 -30.95 -17.46 -15.54
C GLY A 374 -30.82 -16.44 -16.68
N LEU A 375 -31.14 -16.92 -17.89
CA LEU A 375 -31.06 -16.18 -19.15
C LEU A 375 -32.32 -15.32 -19.34
N LEU A 376 -32.16 -14.14 -19.95
CA LEU A 376 -33.31 -13.31 -20.35
C LEU A 376 -33.94 -13.80 -21.68
N PRO A 377 -35.23 -13.50 -21.94
CA PRO A 377 -35.93 -14.00 -23.14
C PRO A 377 -35.34 -13.56 -24.49
N ASN A 378 -34.59 -12.47 -24.52
CA ASN A 378 -33.91 -11.91 -25.69
C ASN A 378 -32.45 -12.39 -25.84
N SER A 379 -32.00 -13.31 -24.99
CA SER A 379 -30.67 -13.92 -25.11
C SER A 379 -30.51 -14.67 -26.43
N TYR A 380 -29.31 -14.60 -27.01
CA TYR A 380 -28.91 -15.31 -28.22
C TYR A 380 -27.70 -16.17 -27.92
N LEU A 381 -27.98 -17.40 -27.47
CA LEU A 381 -26.98 -18.38 -27.08
C LEU A 381 -25.94 -18.71 -28.16
N PRO A 382 -26.27 -18.73 -29.47
CA PRO A 382 -25.26 -18.99 -30.49
C PRO A 382 -24.08 -18.01 -30.45
N ASN A 383 -24.27 -16.77 -30.01
CA ASN A 383 -23.18 -15.77 -29.93
C ASN A 383 -22.67 -15.55 -28.50
N SER A 384 -23.09 -16.38 -27.54
CA SER A 384 -22.61 -16.31 -26.16
C SER A 384 -21.24 -16.96 -26.05
N GLU A 385 -20.38 -16.39 -25.20
CA GLU A 385 -18.96 -16.74 -25.16
C GLU A 385 -18.41 -16.74 -23.73
N VAL A 386 -17.41 -17.60 -23.49
CA VAL A 386 -16.59 -17.55 -22.28
C VAL A 386 -15.18 -17.12 -22.66
N TYR A 387 -14.71 -16.05 -22.03
CA TYR A 387 -13.34 -15.58 -22.15
C TYR A 387 -12.56 -15.95 -20.90
N ARG A 388 -11.42 -16.61 -21.11
CA ARG A 388 -10.49 -17.01 -20.08
C ARG A 388 -9.20 -16.23 -20.25
N LYS A 389 -8.90 -15.36 -19.29
CA LYS A 389 -7.63 -14.62 -19.28
C LYS A 389 -6.48 -15.62 -19.20
N LEU A 390 -5.61 -15.60 -20.20
CA LEU A 390 -4.40 -16.41 -20.20
C LEU A 390 -3.41 -15.86 -19.18
N ASP A 391 -2.75 -16.76 -18.47
CA ASP A 391 -1.61 -16.39 -17.64
C ASP A 391 -0.43 -16.04 -18.55
N THR A 392 -0.26 -14.75 -18.82
CA THR A 392 0.83 -14.21 -19.63
C THR A 392 2.20 -14.55 -19.06
N PHE A 393 2.32 -14.83 -17.75
CA PHE A 393 3.57 -15.26 -17.13
C PHE A 393 3.92 -16.70 -17.53
N PHE A 394 2.91 -17.58 -17.65
CA PHE A 394 3.08 -18.97 -18.10
C PHE A 394 3.47 -19.06 -19.58
N ILE A 395 2.94 -18.15 -20.41
CA ILE A 395 3.27 -18.02 -21.85
C ILE A 395 4.72 -17.56 -22.04
N GLN A 396 5.23 -16.65 -21.19
CA GLN A 396 6.56 -16.06 -21.35
C GLN A 396 7.71 -16.89 -20.75
N THR A 397 7.43 -17.77 -19.76
CA THR A 397 8.49 -18.44 -18.98
C THR A 397 8.80 -19.89 -19.37
N LYS A 398 7.92 -20.59 -20.11
CA LYS A 398 8.20 -21.95 -20.61
C LYS A 398 8.41 -21.96 -22.12
N ASN A 399 9.66 -21.80 -22.52
CA ASN A 399 10.11 -22.12 -23.87
C ASN A 399 10.11 -23.64 -24.10
N ARG A 400 9.44 -24.04 -25.19
CA ARG A 400 9.50 -25.30 -25.97
C ARG A 400 8.26 -26.21 -25.83
N ASP A 401 7.51 -26.27 -26.93
CA ASP A 401 6.44 -27.22 -27.29
C ASP A 401 5.00 -26.95 -26.83
N THR A 402 4.55 -25.69 -26.84
CA THR A 402 3.10 -25.41 -26.92
C THR A 402 2.65 -25.30 -28.39
N LEU A 403 1.40 -25.70 -28.66
CA LEU A 403 0.75 -25.60 -29.98
C LEU A 403 0.93 -24.22 -30.64
N GLU A 404 1.05 -23.15 -29.85
CA GLU A 404 1.35 -21.80 -30.33
C GLU A 404 2.69 -21.69 -31.05
N ASN A 405 3.77 -22.35 -30.61
CA ASN A 405 5.04 -22.32 -31.36
C ASN A 405 4.94 -23.00 -32.74
N VAL A 406 4.01 -23.94 -32.90
CA VAL A 406 3.71 -24.56 -34.21
C VAL A 406 2.96 -23.57 -35.10
N TYR A 407 2.07 -22.76 -34.53
CA TYR A 407 1.43 -21.64 -35.24
C TYR A 407 2.45 -20.55 -35.59
N THR A 408 3.25 -20.06 -34.63
CA THR A 408 4.27 -19.01 -34.83
C THR A 408 5.40 -19.41 -35.78
N ARG A 409 5.74 -20.70 -35.88
CA ARG A 409 6.73 -21.17 -36.87
C ARG A 409 6.19 -21.23 -38.29
N ARG A 410 4.89 -21.44 -38.51
CA ARG A 410 4.26 -21.26 -39.84
C ARG A 410 4.10 -19.79 -40.22
N LEU A 411 4.19 -18.87 -39.24
CA LEU A 411 3.86 -17.44 -39.41
C LEU A 411 4.99 -16.58 -40.00
N ASN A 412 6.26 -16.99 -39.88
CA ASN A 412 7.34 -16.30 -40.58
C ASN A 412 7.34 -16.56 -42.11
N ASP A 413 6.60 -17.58 -42.56
CA ASP A 413 6.55 -17.97 -43.97
C ASP A 413 5.39 -17.31 -44.73
N ILE A 414 4.44 -16.64 -44.04
CA ILE A 414 3.16 -16.20 -44.64
C ILE A 414 2.95 -14.67 -44.58
N VAL A 415 3.43 -13.97 -43.55
CA VAL A 415 3.11 -12.54 -43.34
C VAL A 415 4.35 -11.67 -43.56
N SER A 416 4.31 -10.83 -44.60
CA SER A 416 5.48 -10.09 -45.08
C SER A 416 5.51 -8.60 -44.66
N ASN A 417 4.41 -8.06 -44.12
CA ASN A 417 4.34 -6.66 -43.67
C ASN A 417 3.89 -6.51 -42.20
N LYS A 418 4.15 -5.32 -41.63
CA LYS A 418 3.92 -5.00 -40.21
C LYS A 418 2.43 -4.86 -39.85
N GLU A 419 1.62 -4.34 -40.77
CA GLU A 419 0.19 -4.07 -40.55
C GLU A 419 -0.62 -5.37 -40.54
N GLU A 420 -0.33 -6.30 -41.43
CA GLU A 420 -0.89 -7.67 -41.41
C GLU A 420 -0.49 -8.41 -40.14
N ARG A 421 0.74 -8.21 -39.66
CA ARG A 421 1.20 -8.81 -38.41
C ARG A 421 0.43 -8.26 -37.20
N GLU A 422 0.20 -6.94 -37.15
CA GLU A 422 -0.62 -6.33 -36.08
C GLU A 422 -2.08 -6.76 -36.16
N SER A 423 -2.68 -6.83 -37.35
CA SER A 423 -4.05 -7.33 -37.55
C SER A 423 -4.19 -8.79 -37.14
N PHE A 424 -3.21 -9.62 -37.52
CA PHE A 424 -3.14 -11.03 -37.17
C PHE A 424 -2.91 -11.25 -35.67
N ASP A 425 -1.98 -10.51 -35.05
CA ASP A 425 -1.71 -10.59 -33.61
C ASP A 425 -2.98 -10.23 -32.82
N ASN A 426 -3.74 -9.23 -33.27
CA ASN A 426 -5.04 -8.91 -32.69
C ASN A 426 -6.04 -10.05 -32.86
N ASP A 427 -6.26 -10.58 -34.07
CA ASP A 427 -7.18 -11.71 -34.31
C ASP A 427 -6.81 -12.95 -33.49
N LEU A 428 -5.51 -13.23 -33.36
CA LEU A 428 -4.98 -14.32 -32.55
C LEU A 428 -5.26 -14.09 -31.05
N LEU A 429 -4.97 -12.90 -30.51
CA LEU A 429 -5.27 -12.55 -29.12
C LEU A 429 -6.77 -12.66 -28.80
N TYR A 430 -7.64 -12.31 -29.76
CA TYR A 430 -9.10 -12.51 -29.64
C TYR A 430 -9.52 -13.99 -29.64
N LYS A 431 -8.72 -14.88 -30.26
CA LYS A 431 -9.02 -16.32 -30.37
C LYS A 431 -8.44 -17.15 -29.22
N ILE A 432 -7.21 -16.89 -28.74
CA ILE A 432 -6.56 -17.74 -27.72
C ILE A 432 -7.26 -17.65 -26.35
N GLY A 433 -7.95 -16.54 -26.06
CA GLY A 433 -8.71 -16.37 -24.81
C GLY A 433 -10.11 -16.99 -24.81
N ARG A 434 -10.63 -17.48 -25.93
CA ARG A 434 -11.98 -18.05 -26.01
C ARG A 434 -12.00 -19.49 -25.55
N VAL A 435 -12.93 -19.84 -24.66
CA VAL A 435 -13.22 -21.22 -24.30
C VAL A 435 -14.34 -21.73 -25.20
N ASN A 436 -14.09 -22.84 -25.91
CA ASN A 436 -15.07 -23.42 -26.82
C ASN A 436 -16.23 -24.04 -26.02
N VAL A 437 -17.37 -23.37 -26.02
CA VAL A 437 -18.62 -23.78 -25.35
C VAL A 437 -19.78 -23.57 -26.31
N ASP A 438 -20.58 -24.61 -26.49
CA ASP A 438 -21.84 -24.55 -27.22
C ASP A 438 -22.99 -24.28 -26.23
N PHE A 439 -23.39 -23.01 -26.11
CA PHE A 439 -24.41 -22.59 -25.14
C PHE A 439 -25.82 -23.13 -25.45
N ASP A 440 -26.13 -23.40 -26.73
CA ASP A 440 -27.41 -24.00 -27.11
C ASP A 440 -27.50 -25.41 -26.53
N LYS A 441 -26.48 -26.25 -26.79
CA LYS A 441 -26.40 -27.60 -26.22
C LYS A 441 -26.34 -27.60 -24.70
N LEU A 442 -25.63 -26.64 -24.09
CA LEU A 442 -25.62 -26.47 -22.64
C LEU A 442 -27.04 -26.24 -22.09
N SER A 443 -27.83 -25.39 -22.75
CA SER A 443 -29.22 -25.11 -22.36
C SER A 443 -30.15 -26.30 -22.54
N GLU A 444 -29.86 -27.19 -23.49
CA GLU A 444 -30.56 -28.45 -23.72
C GLU A 444 -30.17 -29.56 -22.71
N GLY A 445 -29.18 -29.30 -21.83
CA GLY A 445 -28.73 -30.22 -20.79
C GLY A 445 -27.52 -31.07 -21.17
N ASP A 446 -26.79 -30.73 -22.24
CA ASP A 446 -25.52 -31.39 -22.58
C ASP A 446 -24.41 -30.98 -21.60
N ASN A 447 -24.19 -31.84 -20.60
CA ASN A 447 -23.15 -31.65 -19.58
C ASN A 447 -21.73 -31.59 -20.15
N SER A 448 -21.47 -32.01 -21.41
CA SER A 448 -20.15 -31.86 -22.02
C SER A 448 -19.76 -30.40 -22.29
N GLN A 449 -20.76 -29.52 -22.37
CA GLN A 449 -20.57 -28.07 -22.52
C GLN A 449 -20.45 -27.35 -21.18
N ASP A 450 -20.73 -28.02 -20.06
CA ASP A 450 -20.76 -27.43 -18.73
C ASP A 450 -19.37 -27.42 -18.10
N ILE A 451 -18.54 -26.51 -18.59
CA ILE A 451 -17.13 -26.39 -18.21
C ILE A 451 -16.96 -25.96 -16.74
N ILE A 452 -15.87 -26.40 -16.13
CA ILE A 452 -15.41 -25.88 -14.84
C ILE A 452 -14.78 -24.50 -15.05
N LEU A 453 -15.22 -23.54 -14.25
CA LEU A 453 -14.77 -22.16 -14.32
C LEU A 453 -13.43 -21.94 -13.60
N LYS A 454 -12.67 -20.97 -14.08
CA LYS A 454 -11.43 -20.49 -13.47
C LYS A 454 -11.59 -19.06 -13.00
N ASN A 455 -10.74 -18.67 -12.06
CA ASN A 455 -10.74 -17.31 -11.55
C ASN A 455 -10.51 -16.29 -12.66
N GLY A 456 -11.36 -15.27 -12.72
CA GLY A 456 -11.29 -14.20 -13.71
C GLY A 456 -11.83 -14.57 -15.09
N ASP A 457 -12.50 -15.73 -15.24
CA ASP A 457 -13.28 -15.99 -16.46
C ASP A 457 -14.39 -14.93 -16.60
N ILE A 458 -14.67 -14.54 -17.85
CA ILE A 458 -15.76 -13.64 -18.21
C ILE A 458 -16.77 -14.46 -19.03
N ILE A 459 -18.01 -14.49 -18.57
CA ILE A 459 -19.14 -15.14 -19.23
C ILE A 459 -19.97 -14.03 -19.85
N TYR A 460 -20.08 -14.02 -21.18
CA TYR A 460 -20.87 -13.05 -21.91
C TYR A 460 -22.04 -13.75 -22.60
N ILE A 461 -23.27 -13.42 -22.18
CA ILE A 461 -24.49 -13.90 -22.82
C ILE A 461 -24.94 -12.85 -23.83
N ALA A 462 -24.85 -13.18 -25.12
CA ALA A 462 -25.18 -12.24 -26.19
C ALA A 462 -26.69 -11.97 -26.27
N ASP A 463 -27.05 -10.84 -26.86
CA ASP A 463 -28.41 -10.47 -27.20
C ASP A 463 -28.72 -10.74 -28.68
N ASN A 464 -29.98 -11.02 -28.99
CA ASN A 464 -30.44 -11.08 -30.38
C ASN A 464 -30.81 -9.67 -30.86
N LYS A 465 -29.82 -8.86 -31.23
CA LYS A 465 -30.10 -7.50 -31.73
C LYS A 465 -30.93 -7.48 -33.00
N LYS A 466 -30.97 -8.57 -33.78
CA LYS A 466 -31.58 -8.60 -35.12
C LYS A 466 -31.15 -7.38 -35.95
N LEU A 467 -29.85 -7.13 -36.01
CA LEU A 467 -29.25 -6.03 -36.77
C LEU A 467 -28.16 -6.57 -37.68
N VAL A 468 -28.05 -6.00 -38.87
CA VAL A 468 -26.93 -6.18 -39.80
C VAL A 468 -26.18 -4.85 -39.86
N TYR A 469 -24.86 -4.87 -39.64
CA TYR A 469 -24.04 -3.67 -39.77
C TYR A 469 -23.49 -3.57 -41.18
N VAL A 470 -23.91 -2.54 -41.92
CA VAL A 470 -23.45 -2.25 -43.28
C VAL A 470 -22.32 -1.23 -43.20
N TYR A 471 -21.15 -1.58 -43.74
CA TYR A 471 -19.96 -0.73 -43.72
C TYR A 471 -19.16 -0.87 -45.02
N GLY A 472 -18.26 0.07 -45.29
CA GLY A 472 -17.51 0.15 -46.55
C GLY A 472 -17.96 1.33 -47.42
N GLN A 473 -17.84 1.19 -48.74
CA GLN A 473 -18.21 2.22 -49.73
C GLN A 473 -19.73 2.20 -50.03
N VAL A 474 -20.54 2.51 -49.01
CA VAL A 474 -21.98 2.78 -49.15
C VAL A 474 -22.26 4.23 -48.77
N ASN A 475 -23.36 4.80 -49.27
CA ASN A 475 -23.66 6.22 -49.04
C ASN A 475 -23.99 6.53 -47.56
N ARG A 476 -24.52 5.56 -46.82
CA ARG A 476 -24.84 5.71 -45.39
C ARG A 476 -24.54 4.43 -44.58
N PRO A 477 -23.28 4.22 -44.16
CA PRO A 477 -22.91 3.11 -43.27
C PRO A 477 -23.67 3.15 -41.95
N GLY A 478 -24.00 1.98 -41.40
CA GLY A 478 -24.69 1.87 -40.11
C GLY A 478 -25.41 0.54 -39.89
N PHE A 479 -26.10 0.44 -38.75
CA PHE A 479 -26.94 -0.71 -38.43
C PHE A 479 -28.28 -0.63 -39.15
N VAL A 480 -28.66 -1.72 -39.80
CA VAL A 480 -29.95 -1.92 -40.46
C VAL A 480 -30.69 -3.08 -39.75
N PRO A 481 -31.98 -2.93 -39.44
CA PRO A 481 -32.79 -4.03 -38.92
C PRO A 481 -32.74 -5.25 -39.81
N TYR A 482 -32.43 -6.40 -39.21
CA TYR A 482 -32.49 -7.69 -39.85
C TYR A 482 -33.91 -7.95 -40.36
N LYS A 483 -34.00 -8.37 -41.61
CA LYS A 483 -35.23 -8.80 -42.26
C LYS A 483 -35.05 -10.22 -42.76
N GLU A 484 -35.93 -11.11 -42.30
CA GLU A 484 -35.91 -12.51 -42.69
C GLU A 484 -36.09 -12.66 -44.21
N GLY A 485 -35.20 -13.45 -44.83
CA GLY A 485 -35.19 -13.70 -46.28
C GLY A 485 -34.70 -12.53 -47.14
N ALA A 486 -34.20 -11.45 -46.54
CA ALA A 486 -33.56 -10.37 -47.30
C ALA A 486 -32.16 -10.78 -47.78
N ASP A 487 -31.81 -10.40 -49.00
CA ASP A 487 -30.48 -10.60 -49.58
C ASP A 487 -29.53 -9.44 -49.23
N ALA A 488 -28.26 -9.54 -49.62
CA ALA A 488 -27.28 -8.48 -49.37
C ALA A 488 -27.66 -7.15 -50.03
N GLN A 489 -28.28 -7.21 -51.22
CA GLN A 489 -28.69 -6.02 -51.95
C GLN A 489 -29.73 -5.20 -51.16
N TYR A 490 -30.68 -5.85 -50.49
CA TYR A 490 -31.62 -5.16 -49.60
C TYR A 490 -30.90 -4.30 -48.54
N TYR A 491 -29.81 -4.80 -47.94
CA TYR A 491 -29.08 -4.07 -46.91
C TYR A 491 -28.23 -2.95 -47.50
N VAL A 492 -27.68 -3.13 -48.71
CA VAL A 492 -27.02 -2.05 -49.46
C VAL A 492 -28.01 -0.93 -49.80
N ASP A 493 -29.20 -1.27 -50.28
CA ASP A 493 -30.25 -0.30 -50.60
C ASP A 493 -30.71 0.46 -49.34
N ALA A 494 -30.84 -0.25 -48.21
CA ALA A 494 -31.13 0.36 -46.92
C ALA A 494 -30.03 1.33 -46.45
N ALA A 495 -28.79 1.14 -46.91
CA ALA A 495 -27.66 2.04 -46.72
C ALA A 495 -27.58 3.16 -47.79
N VAL A 496 -28.68 3.42 -48.52
CA VAL A 496 -28.80 4.41 -49.60
C VAL A 496 -27.93 4.05 -50.81
N GLY A 497 -27.75 2.75 -51.05
CA GLY A 497 -26.97 2.24 -52.17
C GLY A 497 -25.46 2.41 -52.02
N TYR A 498 -24.75 1.97 -53.06
CA TYR A 498 -23.31 2.08 -53.16
C TYR A 498 -22.84 3.55 -53.25
N GLY A 499 -21.66 3.82 -52.68
CA GLY A 499 -20.96 5.08 -52.86
C GLY A 499 -20.36 5.21 -54.27
N GLU A 500 -20.06 6.43 -54.71
CA GLU A 500 -19.56 6.73 -56.07
C GLU A 500 -18.29 5.95 -56.48
N ARG A 501 -17.51 5.47 -55.50
CA ARG A 501 -16.26 4.71 -55.71
C ARG A 501 -16.34 3.27 -55.21
N ALA A 502 -17.54 2.74 -55.01
CA ALA A 502 -17.71 1.36 -54.63
C ALA A 502 -17.33 0.43 -55.79
N ASP A 503 -16.77 -0.72 -55.46
CA ASP A 503 -16.69 -1.85 -56.36
C ASP A 503 -17.85 -2.80 -56.02
N GLU A 504 -18.84 -2.87 -56.90
CA GLU A 504 -20.09 -3.62 -56.66
C GLU A 504 -19.89 -5.14 -56.74
N GLU A 505 -18.76 -5.61 -57.27
CA GLU A 505 -18.42 -7.05 -57.36
C GLU A 505 -17.75 -7.59 -56.07
N GLU A 506 -17.33 -6.70 -55.17
CA GLU A 506 -16.59 -7.02 -53.93
C GLU A 506 -17.46 -6.96 -52.66
N VAL A 507 -18.78 -7.17 -52.80
CA VAL A 507 -19.69 -7.23 -51.65
C VAL A 507 -19.51 -8.55 -50.92
N ARG A 508 -19.33 -8.50 -49.60
CA ARG A 508 -19.13 -9.68 -48.75
C ARG A 508 -20.06 -9.65 -47.55
N VAL A 509 -20.59 -10.82 -47.19
CA VAL A 509 -21.34 -11.01 -45.95
C VAL A 509 -20.44 -11.68 -44.93
N ILE A 510 -20.25 -11.03 -43.78
CA ILE A 510 -19.44 -11.59 -42.68
C ILE A 510 -20.36 -12.10 -41.58
N LYS A 511 -20.38 -13.43 -41.36
CA LYS A 511 -21.15 -14.03 -40.26
C LYS A 511 -20.47 -13.70 -38.93
N PHE A 512 -21.23 -13.11 -37.99
CA PHE A 512 -20.67 -12.58 -36.74
C PHE A 512 -19.91 -13.61 -35.88
N LYS A 513 -20.41 -14.85 -35.78
CA LYS A 513 -19.81 -15.92 -34.97
C LYS A 513 -18.56 -16.52 -35.60
N THR A 514 -18.64 -16.90 -36.87
CA THR A 514 -17.55 -17.61 -37.59
C THR A 514 -16.53 -16.65 -38.19
N ARG A 515 -16.90 -15.37 -38.39
CA ARG A 515 -16.19 -14.38 -39.21
C ARG A 515 -15.91 -14.89 -40.62
N GLU A 516 -16.73 -15.83 -41.08
CA GLU A 516 -16.66 -16.38 -42.42
C GLU A 516 -17.13 -15.30 -43.41
N TRP A 517 -16.34 -15.16 -44.47
CA TRP A 517 -16.62 -14.26 -45.59
C TRP A 517 -17.36 -15.09 -46.63
N LEU A 518 -18.61 -14.71 -46.88
CA LEU A 518 -19.46 -15.35 -47.86
C LEU A 518 -19.73 -14.38 -48.99
N GLU A 519 -19.83 -14.92 -50.20
CA GLU A 519 -20.39 -14.19 -51.32
C GLU A 519 -21.89 -13.91 -51.09
N PRO A 520 -22.45 -12.85 -51.67
CA PRO A 520 -23.84 -12.44 -51.46
C PRO A 520 -24.88 -13.53 -51.77
N ASP A 521 -24.59 -14.39 -52.74
CA ASP A 521 -25.45 -15.48 -53.20
C ASP A 521 -25.31 -16.77 -52.38
N GLU A 522 -24.17 -16.95 -51.71
CA GLU A 522 -23.90 -18.06 -50.79
C GLU A 522 -24.40 -17.78 -49.36
N ALA A 523 -24.62 -16.51 -49.03
CA ALA A 523 -25.09 -16.07 -47.73
C ALA A 523 -26.63 -16.08 -47.63
N THR A 524 -27.22 -17.09 -47.00
CA THR A 524 -28.54 -16.90 -46.38
C THR A 524 -28.40 -15.93 -45.22
N ILE A 525 -28.85 -14.68 -45.37
CA ILE A 525 -28.66 -13.63 -44.37
C ILE A 525 -29.56 -13.85 -43.17
#